data_AF-A0A355D957-F1
#
_entry.id   AF-A0A355D957-F1
#
_cell.length_a   1.000
_cell.length_b   1.000
_cell.length_c   1.000
_cell.angle_alpha   90.00
_cell.angle_beta   90.00
_cell.angle_gamma   90.00
#
_symmetry.space_group_name_H-M   'P 1'
#
loop_
_entity.id
_entity.type
_entity.pdbx_description
1 polymer ?
#
loop_
_entity_poly.entity_id
_entity_poly.type
_entity_poly.pdbx_seq_one_letter_code
_entity_poly.pdbx_strand_id
1 'polypeptide(L)'
;MKKLICAKDIEQLILKGEKVVYIDGSEIITPSAKDLAKNNEILFTTEAPAPKVETLEAKKVPSIEGMDSEMMLNFFRAMMDKGLLQEMLECLKSKNLLFEAESDPNGLKVVRGKTVKMDVFDTGNPNAKAYFQ
;
A
#
# COMPACT_ATOMS: atom_id res chain seq x y z
N MET A 1 -27.81 0.23 -15.96
CA MET A 1 -28.15 1.67 -15.99
C MET A 1 -26.87 2.45 -15.75
N LYS A 2 -26.63 3.54 -16.49
CA LYS A 2 -25.43 4.38 -16.30
C LYS A 2 -25.60 5.30 -15.10
N LYS A 3 -24.55 5.50 -14.30
CA LYS A 3 -24.57 6.39 -13.12
C LYS A 3 -24.42 7.85 -13.57
N LEU A 4 -25.19 8.78 -13.00
CA LEU A 4 -25.20 10.20 -13.37
C LEU A 4 -24.44 11.02 -12.31
N ILE A 5 -23.53 11.89 -12.75
CA ILE A 5 -22.80 12.83 -11.90
C ILE A 5 -23.35 14.25 -12.14
N CYS A 6 -23.94 14.82 -11.10
CA CYS A 6 -24.54 16.15 -11.10
C CYS A 6 -23.71 17.16 -10.29
N ALA A 7 -24.02 18.45 -10.43
CA ALA A 7 -23.31 19.51 -9.73
C ALA A 7 -23.30 19.32 -8.19
N LYS A 8 -24.40 18.79 -7.63
CA LYS A 8 -24.50 18.51 -6.18
C LYS A 8 -23.49 17.46 -5.71
N ASP A 9 -23.16 16.48 -6.55
CA ASP A 9 -22.18 15.45 -6.19
C ASP A 9 -20.78 16.07 -6.08
N ILE A 10 -20.45 17.03 -6.95
CA ILE A 10 -19.17 17.76 -6.91
C ILE A 10 -19.11 18.70 -5.71
N GLU A 11 -20.20 19.38 -5.36
CA GLU A 11 -20.28 20.19 -4.14
C GLU A 11 -19.98 19.37 -2.88
N GLN A 12 -20.49 18.15 -2.79
CA GLN A 12 -20.20 17.24 -1.68
C GLN A 12 -18.73 16.80 -1.65
N LEU A 13 -18.10 16.64 -2.80
CA LEU A 13 -16.68 16.28 -2.89
C LEU A 13 -15.76 17.44 -2.47
N ILE A 14 -16.14 18.67 -2.82
CA ILE A 14 -15.45 19.89 -2.37
C ILE A 14 -15.51 19.99 -0.84
N LEU A 15 -16.67 19.75 -0.23
CA LEU A 15 -16.83 19.77 1.23
C LEU A 15 -15.98 18.69 1.94
N LYS A 16 -15.72 17.57 1.27
CA LYS A 16 -14.85 16.49 1.78
C LYS A 16 -13.36 16.75 1.56
N GLY A 17 -12.99 17.78 0.80
CA GLY A 17 -11.60 18.10 0.44
C GLY A 17 -11.00 17.13 -0.59
N GLU A 18 -11.83 16.37 -1.31
CA GLU A 18 -11.36 15.41 -2.31
C GLU A 18 -11.17 16.09 -3.67
N LYS A 19 -9.94 16.15 -4.15
CA LYS A 19 -9.58 16.78 -5.43
C LYS A 19 -9.55 15.82 -6.63
N VAL A 20 -9.78 14.53 -6.41
CA VAL A 20 -9.71 13.50 -7.45
C VAL A 20 -10.96 12.64 -7.38
N VAL A 21 -11.66 12.53 -8.50
CA VAL A 21 -12.89 11.75 -8.63
C VAL A 21 -12.65 10.65 -9.64
N TYR A 22 -12.79 9.41 -9.19
CA TYR A 22 -12.62 8.24 -10.04
C TYR A 22 -13.90 7.94 -10.81
N ILE A 23 -13.76 7.72 -12.12
CA ILE A 23 -14.87 7.47 -13.03
C ILE A 23 -14.49 6.29 -13.93
N ASP A 24 -15.31 5.25 -13.96
CA ASP A 24 -15.02 4.02 -14.73
C ASP A 24 -15.39 4.13 -16.22
N GLY A 25 -15.73 5.33 -16.70
CA GLY A 25 -16.16 5.64 -18.06
C GLY A 25 -17.59 5.21 -18.38
N SER A 26 -18.30 4.64 -17.40
CA SER A 26 -19.70 4.21 -17.51
C SER A 26 -20.68 5.32 -17.12
N GLU A 27 -20.18 6.40 -16.54
CA GLU A 27 -20.92 7.49 -15.94
C GLU A 27 -21.22 8.63 -16.92
N ILE A 28 -22.37 9.27 -16.74
CA ILE A 28 -22.76 10.47 -17.48
C ILE A 28 -22.45 11.67 -16.60
N ILE A 29 -21.57 12.55 -17.06
CA ILE A 29 -21.22 13.79 -16.37
C ILE A 29 -22.05 14.92 -16.97
N THR A 30 -22.84 15.60 -16.15
CA THR A 30 -23.58 16.79 -16.61
C THR A 30 -22.62 17.95 -16.91
N PRO A 31 -22.90 18.82 -17.90
CA PRO A 31 -22.05 19.97 -18.21
C PRO A 31 -21.77 20.84 -16.97
N SER A 32 -22.80 21.08 -16.15
CA SER A 32 -22.68 21.85 -14.90
C SER A 32 -21.72 21.21 -13.89
N ALA A 33 -21.69 19.88 -13.78
CA ALA A 33 -20.73 19.18 -12.92
C ALA A 33 -19.29 19.32 -13.44
N LYS A 34 -19.11 19.29 -14.77
CA LYS A 34 -17.80 19.45 -15.41
C LYS A 34 -17.23 20.86 -15.19
N ASP A 35 -18.07 21.87 -15.32
CA ASP A 35 -17.68 23.26 -15.08
C ASP A 35 -17.32 23.50 -13.61
N LEU A 36 -18.12 22.95 -12.68
CA LEU A 36 -17.89 23.08 -11.25
C LEU A 36 -16.60 22.37 -10.80
N ALA A 37 -16.33 21.18 -11.34
CA ALA A 37 -15.09 20.45 -11.09
C ALA A 37 -13.87 21.23 -11.59
N LYS A 38 -13.92 21.79 -12.81
CA LYS A 38 -12.83 22.59 -13.38
C LYS A 38 -12.52 23.84 -12.55
N ASN A 39 -13.55 24.52 -12.06
CA ASN A 39 -13.39 25.73 -11.23
C ASN A 39 -12.79 25.44 -9.84
N ASN A 40 -12.90 24.20 -9.35
CA ASN A 40 -12.41 23.79 -8.03
C ASN A 40 -11.19 22.85 -8.12
N GLU A 41 -10.50 22.82 -9.27
CA GLU A 41 -9.32 21.97 -9.52
C GLU A 41 -9.56 20.47 -9.27
N ILE A 42 -10.79 20.00 -9.47
CA ILE A 42 -11.16 18.59 -9.31
C ILE A 42 -10.87 17.84 -10.61
N LEU A 43 -10.05 16.81 -10.54
CA LEU A 43 -9.67 15.98 -11.67
C LEU A 43 -10.50 14.69 -11.71
N PHE A 44 -11.12 14.44 -12.86
CA PHE A 44 -11.74 13.15 -13.16
C PHE A 44 -10.68 12.21 -13.73
N THR A 45 -10.45 11.07 -13.09
CA THR A 45 -9.49 10.05 -13.58
C THR A 45 -10.18 8.71 -13.79
N THR A 46 -9.80 8.02 -14.87
CA THR A 46 -10.30 6.69 -15.25
C THR A 46 -9.35 5.56 -14.84
N GLU A 47 -8.22 5.90 -14.22
CA GLU A 47 -7.26 4.92 -13.74
C GLU A 47 -7.67 4.46 -12.35
N ALA A 48 -7.87 3.15 -12.19
CA ALA A 48 -8.01 2.51 -10.89
C ALA A 48 -6.84 2.95 -10.00
N PRO A 49 -7.03 3.13 -8.68
CA PRO A 49 -5.92 3.48 -7.82
C PRO A 49 -4.89 2.35 -7.94
N ALA A 50 -3.75 2.65 -8.58
CA ALA A 50 -2.51 2.04 -8.15
C ALA A 50 -2.48 2.22 -6.62
N PRO A 51 -2.09 1.18 -5.85
CA PRO A 51 -2.07 1.28 -4.40
C PRO A 51 -1.42 2.61 -4.09
N LYS A 52 -2.09 3.43 -3.27
CA LYS A 52 -1.48 4.61 -2.68
C LYS A 52 -0.22 4.11 -2.00
N VAL A 53 0.89 4.10 -2.73
CA VAL A 53 2.13 4.59 -2.17
C VAL A 53 1.69 5.99 -1.82
N GLU A 54 1.24 6.15 -0.58
CA GLU A 54 1.52 7.37 0.11
C GLU A 54 3.00 7.59 -0.20
N THR A 55 3.30 8.42 -1.19
CA THR A 55 4.32 9.42 -1.00
C THR A 55 3.87 10.08 0.28
N LEU A 56 4.27 9.45 1.39
CA LEU A 56 4.62 10.12 2.61
C LEU A 56 5.32 11.33 2.06
N GLU A 57 4.63 12.47 2.09
CA GLU A 57 5.29 13.76 2.04
C GLU A 57 6.54 13.52 2.84
N ALA A 58 7.70 13.69 2.20
CA ALA A 58 8.97 13.39 2.80
C ALA A 58 9.03 14.24 4.08
N LYS A 59 8.50 13.70 5.18
CA LYS A 59 8.74 14.10 6.54
C LYS A 59 10.22 14.03 6.55
N LYS A 60 10.84 15.21 6.48
CA LYS A 60 12.28 15.43 6.37
C LYS A 60 12.96 14.16 6.83
N VAL A 61 13.43 13.35 5.87
CA VAL A 61 14.31 12.25 6.22
C VAL A 61 15.34 12.92 7.13
N PRO A 62 15.50 12.50 8.39
CA PRO A 62 16.46 13.16 9.26
C PRO A 62 17.77 13.12 8.49
N SER A 63 18.23 14.28 8.02
CA SER A 63 19.47 14.33 7.24
C SER A 63 20.52 13.69 8.12
N ILE A 64 21.08 12.58 7.65
CA ILE A 64 22.19 11.88 8.31
C ILE A 64 23.48 12.72 8.15
N GLU A 65 23.42 13.84 7.42
CA GLU A 65 24.49 14.83 7.33
C GLU A 65 24.84 15.37 8.72
N GLY A 66 26.00 14.94 9.22
CA GLY A 66 26.54 15.29 10.53
C GLY A 66 26.42 14.19 11.59
N MET A 67 25.86 13.02 11.26
CA MET A 67 25.77 11.91 12.21
C MET A 67 27.10 11.14 12.25
N ASP A 68 27.84 11.32 13.33
CA ASP A 68 29.08 10.58 13.58
C ASP A 68 28.80 9.09 13.86
N SER A 69 29.76 8.23 13.52
CA SER A 69 29.68 6.78 13.72
C SER A 69 29.45 6.43 15.19
N GLU A 70 30.07 7.15 16.12
CA GLU A 70 29.83 6.96 17.55
C GLU A 70 28.40 7.32 17.95
N MET A 71 27.85 8.39 17.35
CA MET A 71 26.48 8.83 17.59
C MET A 71 25.46 7.79 17.10
N MET A 72 25.75 7.16 15.95
CA MET A 72 24.97 6.03 15.43
C MET A 72 25.00 4.85 16.39
N LEU A 73 26.19 4.45 16.84
CA LEU A 73 26.35 3.30 17.76
C LEU A 73 25.66 3.57 19.10
N ASN A 74 25.78 4.78 19.63
CA ASN A 74 25.11 5.19 20.86
C ASN A 74 23.58 5.21 20.71
N PHE A 75 23.07 5.62 19.55
CA PHE A 75 21.65 5.55 19.22
C PHE A 75 21.15 4.09 19.21
N PHE A 76 21.86 3.18 18.54
CA PHE A 76 21.53 1.76 18.56
C PHE A 76 21.60 1.17 19.97
N ARG A 77 22.62 1.52 20.77
CA ARG A 77 22.76 1.06 22.16
C ARG A 77 21.60 1.56 23.04
N ALA A 78 21.24 2.84 22.94
CA ALA A 78 20.11 3.40 23.67
C ALA A 78 18.76 2.78 23.28
N MET A 79 18.59 2.39 22.00
CA MET A 79 17.40 1.63 21.58
C MET A 79 17.43 0.19 22.10
N MET A 80 18.61 -0.43 22.18
CA MET A 80 18.79 -1.78 22.74
C MET A 80 18.43 -1.81 24.22
N ASP A 81 18.95 -0.87 25.01
CA ASP A 81 18.71 -0.76 26.45
C ASP A 81 17.22 -0.52 26.77
N LYS A 82 16.50 0.13 25.86
CA LYS A 82 15.06 0.38 25.98
C LYS A 82 14.19 -0.75 25.42
N GLY A 83 14.78 -1.81 24.86
CA GLY A 83 14.05 -2.93 24.25
C GLY A 83 13.36 -2.62 22.91
N LEU A 84 13.44 -1.39 22.39
CA LEU A 84 12.77 -0.97 21.15
C LEU A 84 13.34 -1.65 19.89
N LEU A 85 14.62 -2.09 19.94
CA LEU A 85 15.22 -2.80 18.81
C LEU A 85 14.51 -4.11 18.49
N GLN A 86 13.99 -4.80 19.51
CA GLN A 86 13.30 -6.08 19.34
C GLN A 86 12.00 -5.89 18.56
N GLU A 87 11.21 -4.88 18.94
CA GLU A 87 9.94 -4.53 18.29
C GLU A 87 10.16 -4.06 16.84
N MET A 88 11.20 -3.26 16.60
CA MET A 88 11.61 -2.85 15.25
C MET A 88 11.96 -4.06 14.37
N LEU A 89 12.75 -4.99 14.90
CA LEU A 89 13.12 -6.20 14.18
C LEU A 89 11.91 -7.09 13.89
N GLU A 90 10.94 -7.16 14.82
CA GLU A 90 9.67 -7.87 14.61
C GLU A 90 8.74 -7.17 13.59
N CYS A 91 8.83 -5.85 13.45
CA CYS A 91 8.14 -5.13 12.38
C CYS A 91 8.78 -5.37 11.01
N LEU A 92 10.11 -5.51 10.96
CA LEU A 92 10.87 -5.86 9.76
C LEU A 92 10.70 -7.32 9.36
N LYS A 93 10.45 -8.22 10.31
CA LYS A 93 10.00 -9.58 10.00
C LYS A 93 8.70 -9.49 9.24
N SER A 94 8.69 -10.00 8.01
CA SER A 94 7.48 -10.04 7.19
C SER A 94 6.42 -10.85 7.95
N LYS A 95 5.44 -10.18 8.57
CA LYS A 95 4.38 -10.87 9.33
C LYS A 95 3.54 -11.82 8.46
N ASN A 96 3.62 -11.65 7.14
CA ASN A 96 3.01 -12.49 6.11
C ASN A 96 4.06 -13.22 5.28
N LEU A 97 4.98 -13.95 5.91
CA LEU A 97 5.80 -14.91 5.16
C LEU A 97 4.87 -15.94 4.51
N LEU A 98 4.95 -16.02 3.18
CA LEU A 98 4.22 -17.00 2.37
C LEU A 98 4.78 -18.41 2.53
N PHE A 99 5.98 -18.54 3.12
CA PHE A 99 6.59 -19.81 3.44
C PHE A 99 7.67 -19.64 4.52
N GLU A 100 7.92 -20.70 5.28
CA GLU A 100 9.06 -20.79 6.18
C GLU A 100 10.26 -21.37 5.44
N ALA A 101 11.44 -20.82 5.72
CA ALA A 101 12.68 -21.24 5.10
C ALA A 101 13.78 -21.43 6.13
N GLU A 102 14.49 -22.56 6.02
CA GLU A 102 15.70 -22.85 6.76
C GLU A 102 16.88 -22.38 5.90
N SER A 103 17.67 -21.43 6.41
CA SER A 103 18.85 -20.90 5.69
C SER A 103 20.13 -21.35 6.38
N ASP A 104 21.07 -21.87 5.59
CA ASP A 104 22.42 -22.21 6.02
C ASP A 104 23.39 -21.03 5.73
N PRO A 105 24.43 -20.81 6.54
CA PRO A 105 25.42 -19.74 6.31
C PRO A 105 26.11 -19.79 4.94
N ASN A 106 26.15 -20.95 4.28
CA ASN A 106 26.69 -21.10 2.92
C ASN A 106 25.76 -20.54 1.82
N GLY A 107 24.62 -19.95 2.20
CA GLY A 107 23.66 -19.35 1.27
C GLY A 107 22.61 -20.33 0.73
N LEU A 108 22.63 -21.59 1.16
CA LEU A 108 21.59 -22.56 0.84
C LEU A 108 20.32 -22.23 1.63
N LYS A 109 19.17 -22.20 0.95
CA LYS A 109 17.86 -21.97 1.56
C LYS A 109 16.92 -23.11 1.19
N VAL A 110 16.37 -23.78 2.20
CA VAL A 110 15.42 -24.88 2.06
C VAL A 110 14.04 -24.41 2.45
N VAL A 111 13.09 -24.53 1.53
CA VAL A 111 11.67 -24.29 1.77
C VAL A 111 10.95 -25.62 1.70
N ARG A 112 10.21 -25.97 2.76
CA ARG A 112 9.42 -27.19 2.79
C ARG A 112 8.04 -26.90 2.24
N GLY A 113 7.57 -27.68 1.26
CA GLY A 113 6.26 -27.43 0.62
C GLY A 113 5.09 -27.28 1.60
N LYS A 114 5.12 -27.97 2.75
CA LYS A 114 4.09 -27.88 3.81
C LYS A 114 3.99 -26.51 4.50
N THR A 115 5.04 -25.68 4.43
CA THR A 115 5.06 -24.35 5.05
C THR A 115 4.60 -23.27 4.07
N VAL A 116 4.43 -23.62 2.79
CA VAL A 116 3.97 -22.69 1.76
C VAL A 116 2.47 -22.48 1.92
N LYS A 117 2.08 -21.21 2.13
CA LYS A 117 0.70 -20.76 2.10
C LYS A 117 0.30 -20.60 0.64
N MET A 118 -0.73 -21.33 0.24
CA MET A 118 -1.25 -21.35 -1.12
C MET A 118 -2.72 -20.96 -1.09
N ASP A 119 -3.14 -20.16 -2.07
CA ASP A 119 -4.54 -19.80 -2.31
C ASP A 119 -5.23 -20.85 -3.19
N VAL A 120 -6.53 -21.03 -3.00
CA VAL A 120 -7.33 -22.00 -3.76
C VAL A 120 -7.60 -21.45 -5.15
N PHE A 121 -7.24 -22.21 -6.17
CA PHE A 121 -7.58 -21.88 -7.56
C PHE A 121 -8.91 -22.56 -7.93
N ASP A 122 -9.94 -21.76 -8.24
CA ASP A 122 -11.19 -22.30 -8.75
C ASP A 122 -11.03 -22.75 -10.21
N THR A 123 -11.15 -24.06 -10.42
CA THR A 123 -11.03 -24.69 -11.74
C THR A 123 -12.38 -24.90 -12.42
N GLY A 124 -13.50 -24.61 -11.74
CA GLY A 124 -14.84 -24.99 -12.20
C GLY A 124 -15.10 -26.52 -12.21
N ASN A 125 -14.12 -27.35 -11.86
CA ASN A 125 -14.26 -28.79 -11.73
C ASN A 125 -14.24 -29.19 -10.24
N PRO A 126 -15.34 -29.72 -9.68
CA PRO A 126 -15.42 -30.06 -8.26
C PRO A 126 -14.47 -31.19 -7.84
N ASN A 127 -13.92 -31.96 -8.79
CA ASN A 127 -12.96 -33.04 -8.53
C ASN A 127 -11.50 -32.59 -8.64
N ALA A 128 -11.23 -31.36 -9.06
CA ALA A 128 -9.86 -30.84 -9.19
C ALA A 128 -9.50 -29.97 -7.98
N LYS A 129 -8.36 -30.28 -7.36
CA LYS A 129 -7.75 -29.43 -6.32
C LYS A 129 -6.51 -28.76 -6.89
N ALA A 130 -6.64 -27.47 -7.20
CA ALA A 130 -5.54 -26.65 -7.66
C ALA A 130 -5.31 -25.51 -6.65
N TYR A 131 -4.04 -25.16 -6.45
CA TYR A 131 -3.63 -24.10 -5.57
C TYR A 131 -2.54 -23.27 -6.25
N PHE A 132 -2.44 -21.98 -5.92
CA PHE A 132 -1.43 -21.07 -6.43
C PHE A 132 -0.83 -20.22 -5.30
N GLN A 133 0.31 -19.59 -5.58
CA GLN A 133 0.97 -18.64 -4.70
C GLN A 133 1.01 -17.27 -5.37
#